data_AF-A0A536T704-F1
#
_entry.id   AF-A0A536T704-F1
#
_cell.length_a   1.000
_cell.length_b   1.000
_cell.length_c   1.000
_cell.angle_alpha   90.00
_cell.angle_beta   90.00
_cell.angle_gamma   90.00
#
_symmetry.space_group_name_H-M   'P 1'
#
loop_
_entity.id
_entity.type
_entity.pdbx_description
1 polymer ?
#
loop_
_entity_poly.entity_id
_entity_poly.type
_entity_poly.pdbx_seq_one_letter_code
_entity_poly.pdbx_strand_id
1 'polypeptide(L)'
;GATGDAGYLISVAAAFGVGVWAADRTGRDLGVADHGAIVWDEIVAFLVVLFFAGADPVRQAFAFLLFRLFDIAKPPPANMIDREWHNGFGVMADDMVAAFYALLVFALWQRVFG
;
A
#
# COMPACT_ATOMS: atom_id res chain seq x y z
N GLY A 1 -5.11 19.80 -7.28
CA GLY A 1 -6.25 20.64 -7.71
C GLY A 1 -7.37 19.69 -8.02
N ALA A 2 -8.59 19.93 -7.53
CA ALA A 2 -9.59 18.87 -7.29
C ALA A 2 -9.76 17.83 -8.43
N THR A 3 -9.76 18.25 -9.70
CA THR A 3 -9.86 17.35 -10.86
C THR A 3 -8.62 16.45 -11.05
N GLY A 4 -7.43 16.98 -10.81
CA GLY A 4 -6.18 16.20 -10.85
C GLY A 4 -6.04 15.23 -9.69
N ASP A 5 -6.54 15.62 -8.52
CA ASP A 5 -6.49 14.79 -7.31
C ASP A 5 -7.45 13.60 -7.47
N ALA A 6 -8.65 13.82 -8.03
CA ALA A 6 -9.58 12.77 -8.39
C ALA A 6 -9.01 11.82 -9.47
N GLY A 7 -8.40 12.37 -10.53
CA GLY A 7 -7.76 11.57 -11.58
C GLY A 7 -6.64 10.67 -11.06
N TYR A 8 -5.84 11.18 -10.12
CA TYR A 8 -4.79 10.41 -9.45
C TYR A 8 -5.40 9.25 -8.64
N LEU A 9 -6.37 9.52 -7.77
CA LEU A 9 -7.00 8.50 -6.94
C LEU A 9 -7.74 7.44 -7.77
N ILE A 10 -8.38 7.83 -8.88
CA ILE A 10 -8.99 6.89 -9.83
C ILE A 10 -7.92 5.99 -10.45
N SER A 11 -6.76 6.55 -10.80
CA SER A 11 -5.65 5.80 -11.38
C SER A 11 -5.07 4.80 -10.38
N VAL A 12 -4.93 5.19 -9.11
CA VAL A 12 -4.50 4.29 -8.03
C VAL A 12 -5.53 3.19 -7.77
N ALA A 13 -6.82 3.52 -7.73
CA ALA A 13 -7.90 2.54 -7.58
C ALA A 13 -7.96 1.55 -8.77
N ALA A 14 -7.74 2.02 -9.99
CA ALA A 14 -7.62 1.16 -11.16
C ALA A 14 -6.38 0.27 -11.08
N ALA A 15 -5.23 0.82 -10.68
CA ALA A 15 -4.00 0.06 -10.46
C ALA A 15 -4.17 -1.01 -9.36
N PHE A 16 -4.93 -0.72 -8.31
CA PHE A 16 -5.32 -1.69 -7.30
C PHE A 16 -6.13 -2.83 -7.92
N GLY A 17 -7.17 -2.53 -8.69
CA GLY A 17 -7.99 -3.55 -9.36
C GLY A 17 -7.20 -4.43 -10.34
N VAL A 18 -6.28 -3.84 -11.10
CA VAL A 18 -5.34 -4.57 -11.96
C VAL A 18 -4.40 -5.43 -11.13
N GLY A 19 -3.91 -4.91 -10.00
CA GLY A 19 -3.07 -5.61 -9.05
C GLY A 19 -3.72 -6.86 -8.50
N VAL A 20 -4.99 -6.78 -8.11
CA VAL A 20 -5.77 -7.94 -7.64
C VAL A 20 -5.79 -9.05 -8.68
N TRP A 21 -6.07 -8.72 -9.94
CA TRP A 21 -6.06 -9.70 -11.03
C TRP A 21 -4.66 -10.27 -11.29
N ALA A 22 -3.65 -9.40 -11.33
CA ALA A 22 -2.27 -9.80 -11.62
C ALA A 22 -1.69 -10.70 -10.52
N ALA A 23 -1.88 -10.33 -9.25
CA ALA A 23 -1.45 -11.12 -8.09
C ALA A 23 -2.16 -12.48 -8.05
N ASP A 24 -3.46 -12.53 -8.33
CA ASP A 24 -4.22 -13.79 -8.40
C ASP A 24 -3.74 -14.70 -9.55
N ARG A 25 -3.49 -14.11 -10.73
CA ARG A 25 -2.98 -14.83 -11.90
C ARG A 25 -1.58 -15.40 -11.63
N THR A 26 -0.68 -14.57 -11.11
CA THR A 26 0.71 -14.93 -10.80
C THR A 26 0.77 -15.96 -9.69
N GLY A 27 -0.01 -15.80 -8.61
CA GLY A 27 -0.06 -16.76 -7.51
C GLY A 27 -0.53 -18.14 -7.97
N ARG A 28 -1.51 -18.18 -8.91
CA ARG A 28 -1.94 -19.44 -9.54
C ARG A 28 -0.87 -20.06 -10.44
N ASP A 29 -0.14 -19.25 -11.21
CA ASP A 29 0.91 -19.74 -12.11
C ASP A 29 2.14 -20.26 -11.35
N LEU A 30 2.47 -19.64 -10.21
CA LEU A 30 3.61 -20.01 -9.38
C LEU A 30 3.25 -21.08 -8.32
N GLY A 31 1.96 -21.31 -8.07
CA GLY A 31 1.49 -22.23 -7.03
C GLY A 31 1.74 -21.72 -5.60
N VAL A 32 2.08 -20.43 -5.44
CA VAL A 32 2.38 -19.77 -4.17
C VAL A 32 1.63 -18.44 -4.16
N ALA A 33 0.74 -18.25 -3.17
CA ALA A 33 0.11 -16.96 -2.92
C ALA A 33 1.15 -15.98 -2.35
N ASP A 34 1.04 -14.70 -2.72
CA ASP A 34 1.98 -13.66 -2.31
C ASP A 34 3.47 -14.02 -2.54
N HIS A 35 3.80 -14.37 -3.79
CA HIS A 35 5.21 -14.57 -4.12
C HIS A 35 5.92 -13.22 -4.07
N GLY A 36 7.04 -13.10 -3.34
CA GLY A 36 7.80 -11.85 -3.19
C GLY A 36 8.45 -11.27 -4.47
N ALA A 37 8.05 -11.76 -5.65
CA ALA A 37 8.30 -11.12 -6.94
C ALA A 37 7.13 -10.21 -7.36
N ILE A 38 5.98 -10.33 -6.69
CA ILE A 38 4.87 -9.39 -6.74
C ILE A 38 5.30 -8.21 -5.87
N VAL A 39 5.51 -7.06 -6.51
CA VAL A 39 5.88 -5.79 -5.85
C VAL A 39 4.82 -4.72 -6.19
N TRP A 40 3.74 -5.13 -6.85
CA TRP A 40 2.74 -4.21 -7.38
C TRP A 40 1.81 -3.68 -6.28
N ASP A 41 1.47 -4.54 -5.33
CA ASP A 41 0.91 -4.22 -4.01
C ASP A 41 1.70 -3.10 -3.31
N GLU A 42 3.01 -3.28 -3.12
CA GLU A 42 3.87 -2.31 -2.42
C GLU A 42 3.85 -0.96 -3.15
N ILE A 43 3.96 -0.99 -4.49
CA ILE A 43 3.94 0.22 -5.33
C ILE A 43 2.60 0.94 -5.21
N VAL A 44 1.48 0.24 -5.36
CA VAL A 44 0.14 0.84 -5.34
C VAL A 44 -0.18 1.40 -3.96
N ALA A 45 0.14 0.67 -2.89
CA ALA A 45 -0.04 1.13 -1.52
C ALA A 45 0.84 2.38 -1.24
N PHE A 46 2.10 2.36 -1.69
CA PHE A 46 3.00 3.50 -1.48
C PHE A 46 2.59 4.74 -2.30
N LEU A 47 1.96 4.59 -3.47
CA LEU A 47 1.36 5.73 -4.19
C LEU A 47 0.28 6.43 -3.36
N VAL A 48 -0.55 5.67 -2.63
CA VAL A 48 -1.51 6.27 -1.66
C VAL A 48 -0.75 7.05 -0.58
N VAL A 49 0.34 6.49 -0.05
CA VAL A 49 1.16 7.16 0.97
C VAL A 49 1.72 8.49 0.43
N LEU A 50 2.28 8.49 -0.77
CA LEU A 50 2.86 9.68 -1.42
C LEU A 50 1.81 10.77 -1.66
N PHE A 51 0.59 10.41 -2.03
CA PHE A 51 -0.50 11.35 -2.24
C PHE A 51 -0.73 12.26 -1.01
N PHE A 52 -0.70 11.68 0.20
CA PHE A 52 -0.87 12.43 1.45
C PHE A 52 0.44 13.02 1.99
N ALA A 53 1.59 12.38 1.71
CA ALA A 53 2.89 12.90 2.13
C ALA A 53 3.25 14.23 1.45
N GLY A 54 2.73 14.45 0.24
CA GLY A 54 2.99 15.64 -0.57
C GLY A 54 4.31 15.54 -1.34
N ALA A 55 4.76 16.67 -1.89
CA ALA A 55 5.92 16.71 -2.80
C ALA A 55 7.28 16.99 -2.11
N ASP A 56 7.29 17.16 -0.79
CA ASP A 56 8.53 17.42 -0.05
C ASP A 56 9.35 16.12 0.10
N PRO A 57 10.62 16.07 -0.38
CA PRO A 57 11.41 14.84 -0.37
C PRO A 57 11.68 14.27 1.03
N VAL A 58 11.79 15.13 2.05
CA VAL A 58 12.04 14.68 3.43
C VAL A 58 10.78 14.00 3.99
N ARG A 59 9.60 14.60 3.75
CA ARG A 59 8.31 13.99 4.10
C ARG A 59 8.09 12.67 3.37
N GLN A 60 8.42 12.60 2.08
CA GLN A 60 8.30 11.36 1.31
C GLN A 60 9.23 10.27 1.83
N ALA A 61 10.50 10.59 2.13
CA ALA A 61 11.45 9.65 2.70
C ALA A 61 10.99 9.15 4.07
N PHE A 62 10.47 10.04 4.92
CA PHE A 62 9.93 9.65 6.23
C PHE A 62 8.70 8.75 6.09
N ALA A 63 7.75 9.11 5.21
CA ALA A 63 6.56 8.31 4.96
C ALA A 63 6.90 6.94 4.35
N PHE A 64 7.93 6.86 3.49
CA PHE A 64 8.48 5.60 2.98
C PHE A 64 9.02 4.70 4.09
N LEU A 65 9.81 5.26 5.01
CA LEU A 65 10.34 4.49 6.15
C LEU A 65 9.22 3.98 7.05
N LEU A 66 8.18 4.79 7.30
CA LEU A 66 6.99 4.34 8.03
C LEU A 66 6.25 3.23 7.30
N PHE A 67 6.04 3.37 5.99
CA PHE A 67 5.41 2.34 5.17
C PHE A 67 6.17 1.02 5.27
N ARG A 68 7.49 1.02 5.00
CA ARG A 68 8.32 -0.18 5.11
C ARG A 68 8.35 -0.77 6.50
N LEU A 69 8.30 0.06 7.55
CA LEU A 69 8.19 -0.44 8.92
C LEU A 69 6.91 -1.27 9.11
N PHE A 70 5.76 -0.79 8.63
CA PHE A 70 4.48 -1.46 8.80
C PHE A 70 4.26 -2.63 7.85
N ASP A 71 4.76 -2.53 6.63
CA ASP A 71 4.78 -3.60 5.64
C ASP A 71 5.63 -4.79 6.14
N ILE A 72 6.83 -4.55 6.68
CA ILE A 72 7.66 -5.62 7.27
C ILE A 72 7.03 -6.19 8.55
N ALA A 73 6.45 -5.33 9.41
CA ALA A 73 5.91 -5.77 10.69
C ALA A 73 4.55 -6.47 10.57
N LYS A 74 3.78 -6.18 9.51
CA LYS A 74 2.39 -6.60 9.27
C LYS A 74 1.53 -6.64 10.57
N PRO A 75 1.35 -5.52 11.30
CA PRO A 75 0.50 -5.54 12.50
C PRO A 75 -0.95 -5.91 12.14
N PRO A 76 -1.70 -6.58 13.05
CA PRO A 76 -3.08 -6.95 12.78
C PRO A 76 -3.93 -5.72 12.43
N PRO A 77 -4.73 -5.76 11.35
CA PRO A 77 -5.17 -6.96 10.64
C PRO A 77 -4.34 -7.36 9.40
N ALA A 78 -3.24 -6.70 9.07
CA ALA A 78 -2.46 -7.01 7.85
C ALA A 78 -2.00 -8.47 7.83
N ASN A 79 -1.40 -8.95 8.92
CA ASN A 79 -1.00 -10.35 9.03
C ASN A 79 -2.17 -11.35 9.06
N MET A 80 -3.38 -10.93 9.44
CA MET A 80 -4.57 -11.79 9.40
C MET A 80 -5.03 -11.96 7.97
N ILE A 81 -5.07 -10.86 7.21
CA ILE A 81 -5.40 -10.86 5.78
C ILE A 81 -4.42 -11.75 5.01
N ASP A 82 -3.11 -11.51 5.18
CA ASP A 82 -2.02 -12.30 4.59
C ASP A 82 -2.19 -13.81 4.82
N ARG A 83 -2.60 -14.21 6.03
CA ARG A 83 -2.77 -15.61 6.44
C ARG A 83 -4.09 -16.25 6.06
N GLU A 84 -5.16 -15.47 5.90
CA GLU A 84 -6.51 -15.99 5.69
C GLU A 84 -6.95 -15.87 4.23
N TRP A 85 -6.46 -14.85 3.50
CA TRP A 85 -6.93 -14.50 2.17
C TRP A 85 -5.86 -14.79 1.12
N HIS A 86 -5.72 -16.06 0.76
CA HIS A 86 -4.77 -16.52 -0.27
C HIS A 86 -5.27 -16.26 -1.71
N ASN A 87 -5.68 -15.02 -1.99
CA ASN A 87 -6.08 -14.57 -3.32
C ASN A 87 -5.45 -13.20 -3.61
N GLY A 88 -5.53 -12.74 -4.85
CA GLY A 88 -4.93 -11.44 -5.21
C GLY A 88 -5.52 -10.24 -4.47
N PHE A 89 -6.72 -10.34 -3.89
CA PHE A 89 -7.26 -9.26 -3.05
C PHE A 89 -6.57 -9.20 -1.69
N GLY A 90 -6.28 -10.35 -1.08
CA GLY A 90 -5.51 -10.42 0.16
C GLY A 90 -4.12 -9.79 0.02
N VAL A 91 -3.41 -10.15 -1.06
CA VAL A 91 -2.09 -9.59 -1.43
C VAL A 91 -2.10 -8.08 -1.60
N MET A 92 -3.18 -7.51 -2.14
CA MET A 92 -3.26 -6.05 -2.29
C MET A 92 -3.71 -5.36 -1.00
N ALA A 93 -4.47 -6.05 -0.15
CA ALA A 93 -5.13 -5.48 1.01
C ALA A 93 -4.24 -5.39 2.24
N ASP A 94 -3.32 -6.32 2.46
CA ASP A 94 -2.38 -6.27 3.59
C ASP A 94 -1.44 -5.06 3.50
N ASP A 95 -0.92 -4.74 2.31
CA ASP A 95 -0.10 -3.56 2.06
C ASP A 95 -0.91 -2.26 2.14
N MET A 96 -2.20 -2.30 1.77
CA MET A 96 -3.08 -1.15 1.97
C MET A 96 -3.31 -0.88 3.47
N VAL A 97 -3.34 -1.93 4.30
CA VAL A 97 -3.37 -1.80 5.76
C VAL A 97 -2.04 -1.23 6.28
N ALA A 98 -0.90 -1.66 5.74
CA ALA A 98 0.40 -1.07 6.07
C ALA A 98 0.47 0.43 5.70
N ALA A 99 -0.02 0.81 4.52
CA ALA A 99 -0.14 2.20 4.09
C ALA A 99 -1.05 3.01 5.03
N PHE A 100 -2.17 2.44 5.47
CA PHE A 100 -3.05 3.10 6.45
C PHE A 100 -2.31 3.40 7.76
N TYR A 101 -1.56 2.45 8.32
CA TYR A 101 -0.77 2.68 9.53
C TYR A 101 0.31 3.73 9.34
N ALA A 102 1.01 3.69 8.21
CA ALA A 102 2.02 4.68 7.85
C ALA A 102 1.42 6.09 7.81
N LEU A 103 0.27 6.24 7.16
CA LEU A 103 -0.45 7.51 7.05
C LEU A 103 -0.97 8.00 8.40
N LEU A 104 -1.46 7.10 9.25
CA LEU A 104 -1.92 7.47 10.59
C LEU A 104 -0.77 8.06 11.42
N VAL A 105 0.38 7.38 11.47
CA VAL A 105 1.56 7.87 12.21
C VAL A 105 2.11 9.15 11.57
N PHE A 106 2.18 9.20 10.25
CA PHE A 106 2.63 10.38 9.53
C PHE A 106 1.73 11.60 9.79
N ALA A 107 0.41 11.43 9.80
CA ALA A 107 -0.54 12.49 10.12
C ALA A 107 -0.39 12.98 11.58
N LEU A 108 -0.18 12.08 12.53
CA LEU A 108 0.10 12.45 13.93
C LEU A 108 1.41 13.24 14.04
N TRP A 109 2.46 12.82 13.33
CA TRP A 109 3.73 13.56 13.28
C TRP A 109 3.53 14.96 12.70
N GLN A 110 2.83 15.08 11.56
CA GLN A 110 2.51 16.38 10.97
C GLN A 110 1.72 17.27 11.93
N ARG A 111 0.83 16.71 12.75
CA ARG A 111 0.03 17.49 13.70
C ARG A 111 0.84 18.07 14.86
N VAL A 112 1.94 17.41 15.25
CA VAL A 112 2.81 17.79 16.37
C VAL A 112 3.94 18.71 15.94
N PHE A 113 4.52 18.48 14.75
CA PHE A 113 5.71 19.19 14.27
C PHE A 113 5.44 20.13 13.08
N GLY A 114 4.23 20.12 12.53
CA GLY A 114 3.79 20.97 11.43
C GLY A 114 3.09 22.25 11.86
#